data_AF-A0A7S2HWF8-F1
#
_entry.id   AF-A0A7S2HWF8-F1
#
_cell.length_a   1.000
_cell.length_b   1.000
_cell.length_c   1.000
_cell.angle_alpha   90.00
_cell.angle_beta   90.00
_cell.angle_gamma   90.00
#
_symmetry.space_group_name_H-M   'P 1'
#
loop_
_entity.id
_entity.type
_entity.pdbx_description
1 polymer ?
#
loop_
_entity_poly.entity_id
_entity_poly.type
_entity_poly.pdbx_seq_one_letter_code
_entity_poly.pdbx_strand_id
1 'polypeptide(L)'
;EGANATMLDIDFGTYPFVTSSNPSIGSVLTGLGVSPTKIRGIYGTTKAYCTRVGEGPFPTELEVVQGSVGHHLSSVGAEYGTTTGRSRRVGWLDIPQMQYSTLINGFTSINLTKLDVLTGLDKVKIGKAYKHKGKYIKTMPACLKTMAEIEVEYEIMDGWKEDISNVKNFDELPVNAQRYVLRVQELLGVPIRW
;
A
#
# COMPACT_ATOMS: atom_id res chain seq x y z
N GLU A 1 -3.62 15.02 12.63
CA GLU A 1 -3.69 13.73 11.91
C GLU A 1 -3.60 14.00 10.42
N GLY A 2 -2.96 13.12 9.65
CA GLY A 2 -2.90 13.27 8.19
C GLY A 2 -4.23 12.86 7.54
N ALA A 3 -4.68 13.63 6.55
CA ALA A 3 -5.78 13.24 5.68
C ALA A 3 -5.24 12.62 4.40
N ASN A 4 -6.04 11.79 3.73
CA ASN A 4 -5.68 11.11 2.47
C ASN A 4 -4.40 10.27 2.59
N ALA A 5 -3.61 10.18 1.52
CA ALA A 5 -2.40 9.39 1.45
C ALA A 5 -1.42 10.00 0.42
N THR A 6 -0.13 9.69 0.54
CA THR A 6 0.95 10.27 -0.29
C THR A 6 0.74 10.09 -1.81
N MET A 7 0.11 9.00 -2.25
CA MET A 7 -0.17 8.81 -3.68
C MET A 7 -1.27 9.72 -4.23
N LEU A 8 -1.97 10.44 -3.35
CA LEU A 8 -2.91 11.50 -3.68
C LEU A 8 -2.31 12.90 -3.48
N ASP A 9 -1.00 13.01 -3.20
CA ASP A 9 -0.36 14.30 -3.02
C ASP A 9 -0.26 15.10 -4.31
N ILE A 10 -0.49 16.41 -4.25
CA ILE A 10 -0.47 17.27 -5.43
C ILE A 10 0.90 17.28 -6.13
N ASP A 11 1.99 17.18 -5.35
CA ASP A 11 3.35 17.23 -5.86
C ASP A 11 3.93 15.83 -6.07
N PHE A 12 3.59 14.90 -5.19
CA PHE A 12 4.21 13.57 -5.15
C PHE A 12 3.28 12.42 -5.56
N GLY A 13 1.99 12.67 -5.73
CA GLY A 13 1.01 11.65 -6.08
C GLY A 13 0.99 11.32 -7.57
N THR A 14 0.02 10.49 -7.97
CA THR A 14 -0.19 10.15 -9.39
C THR A 14 -0.91 11.26 -10.16
N TYR A 15 -0.29 12.43 -10.28
CA TYR A 15 -0.87 13.60 -10.96
C TYR A 15 -1.37 13.26 -12.38
N PRO A 16 -2.58 13.71 -12.80
CA PRO A 16 -3.47 14.65 -12.10
C PRO A 16 -4.51 13.97 -11.19
N PHE A 17 -4.42 12.65 -10.97
CA PHE A 17 -5.37 11.88 -10.16
C PHE A 17 -5.02 11.96 -8.67
N VAL A 18 -5.02 13.19 -8.15
CA VAL A 18 -4.54 13.56 -6.81
C VAL A 18 -5.54 14.51 -6.15
N THR A 19 -5.36 14.77 -4.86
CA THR A 19 -6.04 15.91 -4.21
C THR A 19 -5.26 17.20 -4.47
N SER A 20 -5.91 18.35 -4.28
CA SER A 20 -5.28 19.68 -4.40
C SER A 20 -4.51 20.10 -3.14
N SER A 21 -3.99 19.14 -2.37
CA SER A 21 -3.29 19.38 -1.11
C SER A 21 -2.12 18.40 -0.95
N ASN A 22 -1.33 18.57 0.11
CA ASN A 22 -0.14 17.76 0.39
C ASN A 22 -0.34 16.77 1.57
N PRO A 23 -0.94 15.59 1.38
CA PRO A 23 -0.98 14.48 2.32
C PRO A 23 0.39 13.77 2.48
N SER A 24 1.43 14.58 2.69
CA SER A 24 2.81 14.18 2.99
C SER A 24 3.34 15.00 4.16
N ILE A 25 4.46 14.57 4.76
CA ILE A 25 5.01 15.15 5.99
C ILE A 25 5.23 16.67 5.93
N GLY A 26 5.53 17.21 4.73
CA GLY A 26 5.75 18.64 4.53
C GLY A 26 4.57 19.52 4.97
N SER A 27 3.33 19.06 4.81
CA SER A 27 2.15 19.83 5.21
C SER A 27 1.96 19.93 6.72
N VAL A 28 2.57 19.04 7.50
CA VAL A 28 2.62 19.19 8.96
C VAL A 28 3.38 20.46 9.32
N LEU A 29 4.48 20.74 8.62
CA LEU A 29 5.32 21.91 8.86
C LEU A 29 4.61 23.20 8.45
N THR A 30 4.11 23.24 7.22
CA THR A 30 3.48 24.43 6.65
C THR A 30 2.08 24.68 7.20
N GLY A 31 1.32 23.62 7.48
CA GLY A 31 -0.04 23.69 8.00
C GLY A 31 -0.14 23.97 9.50
N LEU A 32 0.88 23.60 10.30
CA LEU A 32 0.90 23.88 11.75
C LEU A 32 1.91 24.97 12.15
N GLY A 33 2.78 25.41 11.24
CA GLY A 33 3.84 26.37 11.55
C GLY A 33 4.89 25.83 12.52
N VAL A 34 5.17 24.52 12.46
CA VAL A 34 6.11 23.85 13.37
C VAL A 34 7.46 23.59 12.71
N SER A 35 8.54 23.72 13.49
CA SER A 35 9.89 23.41 13.01
C SER A 35 10.03 21.90 12.71
N PRO A 36 10.74 21.52 11.62
CA PRO A 36 11.02 20.12 11.30
C PRO A 36 11.67 19.33 12.45
N THR A 37 12.51 20.00 13.23
CA THR A 37 13.23 19.40 14.38
C THR A 37 12.30 18.96 15.53
N LYS A 38 11.03 19.37 15.51
CA LYS A 38 10.04 18.99 16.52
C LYS A 38 9.35 17.66 16.20
N ILE A 39 9.50 17.14 14.98
CA ILE A 39 8.94 15.86 14.58
C ILE A 39 9.81 14.72 15.14
N ARG A 40 9.21 13.84 15.95
CA ARG A 40 9.93 12.75 16.63
C ARG A 40 9.62 11.36 16.08
N GLY A 41 8.46 11.17 15.47
CA GLY A 41 8.02 9.90 14.93
C GLY A 41 7.06 10.14 13.78
N ILE A 42 7.27 9.39 12.70
CA ILE A 42 6.46 9.46 11.49
C ILE A 42 6.03 8.03 11.19
N TYR A 43 4.73 7.78 11.33
CA TYR A 43 4.16 6.45 11.16
C TYR A 43 3.43 6.38 9.83
N GLY A 44 3.88 5.49 8.95
CA GLY A 44 3.19 5.21 7.69
C GLY A 44 2.10 4.18 7.92
N THR A 45 0.86 4.48 7.56
CA THR A 45 -0.24 3.50 7.58
C THR A 45 -0.44 2.96 6.18
N THR A 46 -0.33 1.65 6.03
CA THR A 46 -0.59 0.94 4.78
C THR A 46 -1.54 -0.21 5.03
N LYS A 47 -2.33 -0.59 4.02
CA LYS A 47 -3.03 -1.88 4.02
C LYS A 47 -2.06 -2.98 3.59
N ALA A 48 -2.38 -4.24 3.91
CA ALA A 48 -1.68 -5.42 3.42
C ALA A 48 -1.91 -5.70 1.91
N TYR A 49 -2.69 -4.85 1.24
CA TYR A 49 -2.96 -4.87 -0.19
C TYR A 49 -3.25 -3.43 -0.64
N CYS A 50 -3.22 -3.15 -1.94
CA CYS A 50 -3.45 -1.80 -2.43
C CYS A 50 -4.91 -1.58 -2.82
N THR A 51 -5.40 -0.35 -2.62
CA THR A 51 -6.73 0.07 -3.07
C THR A 51 -6.68 1.47 -3.64
N ARG A 52 -7.49 1.73 -4.68
CA ARG A 52 -7.59 3.05 -5.32
C ARG A 52 -9.06 3.40 -5.58
N VAL A 53 -9.40 4.66 -5.34
CA VAL A 53 -10.67 5.25 -5.80
C VAL A 53 -10.35 6.14 -6.99
N GLY A 54 -11.17 6.04 -8.04
CA GLY A 54 -11.03 6.84 -9.24
C GLY A 54 -10.07 6.25 -10.28
N GLU A 55 -9.83 7.06 -11.31
CA GLU A 55 -9.04 6.71 -12.48
C GLU A 55 -7.53 6.80 -12.22
N GLY A 56 -6.74 6.40 -13.22
CA GLY A 56 -5.29 6.48 -13.24
C GLY A 56 -4.60 5.12 -13.13
N PRO A 57 -3.30 5.03 -13.47
CA PRO A 57 -2.56 3.77 -13.48
C PRO A 57 -2.53 3.12 -12.10
N PHE A 58 -2.65 1.79 -12.06
CA PHE A 58 -2.57 1.04 -10.82
C PHE A 58 -1.79 -0.25 -11.11
N PRO A 59 -0.45 -0.23 -10.97
CA PRO A 59 0.42 -1.29 -11.46
C PRO A 59 0.08 -2.69 -10.92
N THR A 60 -0.38 -2.78 -9.67
CA THR A 60 -0.72 -4.04 -9.02
C THR A 60 -2.21 -4.39 -9.06
N GLU A 61 -3.02 -3.67 -9.85
CA GLU A 61 -4.46 -3.88 -9.92
C GLU A 61 -4.84 -5.31 -10.32
N LEU A 62 -5.92 -5.78 -9.71
CA LEU A 62 -6.54 -7.06 -10.00
C LEU A 62 -7.93 -6.86 -10.59
N GLU A 63 -8.28 -7.73 -11.52
CA GLU A 63 -9.65 -7.83 -11.99
C GLU A 63 -10.59 -8.26 -10.85
N VAL A 64 -11.73 -7.58 -10.74
CA VAL A 64 -12.73 -7.82 -9.70
C VAL A 64 -13.91 -8.57 -10.32
N VAL A 65 -13.70 -9.86 -10.58
CA VAL A 65 -14.72 -10.78 -11.11
C VAL A 65 -15.02 -11.90 -10.11
N GLN A 66 -16.24 -12.43 -10.08
CA GLN A 66 -16.64 -13.46 -9.11
C GLN A 66 -15.62 -14.62 -9.06
N GLY A 67 -15.18 -15.00 -7.86
CA GLY A 67 -14.21 -16.08 -7.65
C GLY A 67 -12.73 -15.71 -7.89
N SER A 68 -12.44 -14.49 -8.34
CA SER A 68 -11.07 -13.98 -8.43
C SER A 68 -10.53 -13.49 -7.08
N VAL A 69 -9.21 -13.35 -6.98
CA VAL A 69 -8.57 -12.70 -5.84
C VAL A 69 -9.03 -11.25 -5.69
N GLY A 70 -9.19 -10.51 -6.79
CA GLY A 70 -9.69 -9.13 -6.71
C GLY A 70 -11.08 -9.05 -6.08
N HIS A 71 -11.96 -10.01 -6.39
CA HIS A 71 -13.27 -10.11 -5.74
C HIS A 71 -13.15 -10.47 -4.25
N HIS A 72 -12.26 -11.37 -3.86
CA HIS A 72 -11.98 -11.67 -2.45
C HIS A 72 -11.53 -10.43 -1.68
N LEU A 73 -10.48 -9.73 -2.17
CA LEU A 73 -9.95 -8.53 -1.51
C LEU A 73 -10.99 -7.40 -1.42
N SER A 74 -11.81 -7.24 -2.47
CA SER A 74 -12.87 -6.22 -2.50
C SER A 74 -14.00 -6.52 -1.50
N SER A 75 -14.46 -7.79 -1.44
CA SER A 75 -15.57 -8.20 -0.60
C SER A 75 -15.19 -8.33 0.88
N VAL A 76 -14.17 -9.13 1.21
CA VAL A 76 -13.70 -9.33 2.59
C VAL A 76 -13.16 -8.03 3.17
N GLY A 77 -12.46 -7.24 2.36
CA GLY A 77 -11.96 -5.92 2.75
C GLY A 77 -13.04 -4.84 2.88
N ALA A 78 -14.30 -5.13 2.52
CA ALA A 78 -15.39 -4.16 2.44
C ALA A 78 -14.98 -2.88 1.68
N GLU A 79 -14.36 -3.05 0.51
CA GLU A 79 -13.76 -1.96 -0.25
C GLU A 79 -14.78 -1.22 -1.13
N TYR A 80 -15.76 -0.61 -0.46
CA TYR A 80 -16.81 0.20 -1.06
C TYR A 80 -16.86 1.58 -0.39
N GLY A 81 -17.27 2.59 -1.16
CA GLY A 81 -17.49 3.94 -0.63
C GLY A 81 -18.66 3.94 0.37
N THR A 82 -18.46 4.55 1.54
CA THR A 82 -19.46 4.58 2.62
C THR A 82 -20.73 5.36 2.26
N THR A 83 -20.62 6.40 1.43
CA THR A 83 -21.76 7.23 1.00
C THR A 83 -22.32 6.79 -0.35
N THR A 84 -21.45 6.60 -1.34
CA THR A 84 -21.86 6.35 -2.73
C THR A 84 -22.00 4.88 -3.08
N GLY A 85 -21.51 3.97 -2.23
CA GLY A 85 -21.40 2.54 -2.55
C GLY A 85 -20.40 2.22 -3.65
N ARG A 86 -19.67 3.21 -4.19
CA ARG A 86 -18.75 3.00 -5.32
C ARG A 86 -17.65 2.02 -4.92
N SER A 87 -17.54 0.93 -5.68
CA SER A 87 -16.47 -0.05 -5.49
C SER A 87 -15.10 0.59 -5.69
N ARG A 88 -14.15 0.23 -4.83
CA ARG A 88 -12.74 0.61 -4.99
C ARG A 88 -12.05 -0.42 -5.87
N ARG A 89 -11.11 0.06 -6.68
CA ARG A 89 -10.15 -0.81 -7.37
C ARG A 89 -9.22 -1.41 -6.31
N VAL A 90 -8.86 -2.67 -6.47
CA VAL A 90 -8.00 -3.40 -5.52
C VAL A 90 -6.84 -4.04 -6.25
N GLY A 91 -5.74 -4.28 -5.54
CA GLY A 91 -4.54 -4.84 -6.11
C GLY A 91 -3.63 -5.41 -5.02
N TRP A 92 -2.59 -6.12 -5.45
CA TRP A 92 -1.57 -6.62 -4.52
C TRP A 92 -0.79 -5.48 -3.88
N LEU A 93 -0.11 -5.77 -2.77
CA LEU A 93 0.79 -4.81 -2.12
C LEU A 93 1.91 -4.39 -3.07
N ASP A 94 2.26 -3.10 -3.06
CA ASP A 94 3.21 -2.50 -3.99
C ASP A 94 4.42 -1.88 -3.25
N ILE A 95 5.55 -2.60 -3.25
CA ILE A 95 6.75 -2.18 -2.53
C ILE A 95 7.40 -0.94 -3.16
N PRO A 96 7.59 -0.83 -4.49
CA PRO A 96 8.12 0.40 -5.09
C PRO A 96 7.33 1.65 -4.71
N GLN A 97 5.99 1.57 -4.68
CA GLN A 97 5.14 2.66 -4.23
C GLN A 97 5.36 2.99 -2.75
N MET A 98 5.46 1.98 -1.89
CA MET A 98 5.71 2.17 -0.45
C MET A 98 7.11 2.73 -0.16
N GLN A 99 8.13 2.28 -0.89
CA GLN A 99 9.49 2.81 -0.80
C GLN A 99 9.54 4.28 -1.23
N TYR A 100 8.82 4.65 -2.30
CA TYR A 100 8.68 6.03 -2.72
C TYR A 100 7.98 6.89 -1.66
N SER A 101 6.88 6.40 -1.07
CA SER A 101 6.20 7.09 0.03
C SER A 101 7.10 7.24 1.27
N THR A 102 7.90 6.23 1.56
CA THR A 102 8.89 6.25 2.65
C THR A 102 9.98 7.30 2.40
N LEU A 103 10.48 7.39 1.17
CA LEU A 103 11.49 8.38 0.77
C LEU A 103 10.98 9.81 1.01
N ILE A 104 9.72 10.09 0.68
CA ILE A 104 9.12 11.42 0.84
C ILE A 104 8.88 11.76 2.31
N ASN A 105 8.31 10.81 3.05
CA ASN A 105 7.81 11.07 4.39
C ASN A 105 8.82 10.78 5.50
N GLY A 106 9.87 10.00 5.24
CA GLY A 106 10.82 9.58 6.25
C GLY A 106 10.19 8.71 7.35
N PHE A 107 9.39 7.70 6.96
CA PHE A 107 8.70 6.86 7.94
C PHE A 107 9.67 6.18 8.90
N THR A 108 9.43 6.38 10.18
CA THR A 108 10.18 5.75 11.28
C THR A 108 9.67 4.34 11.58
N SER A 109 8.37 4.08 11.35
CA SER A 109 7.75 2.76 11.46
C SER A 109 6.46 2.72 10.64
N ILE A 110 5.98 1.52 10.38
CA ILE A 110 4.76 1.25 9.61
C ILE A 110 3.71 0.59 10.50
N ASN A 111 2.45 0.93 10.23
CA ASN A 111 1.26 0.21 10.65
C ASN A 111 0.66 -0.51 9.43
N LEU A 112 0.73 -1.84 9.41
CA LEU A 112 0.24 -2.73 8.36
C LEU A 112 -1.17 -3.23 8.71
N THR A 113 -2.15 -2.53 8.17
CA THR A 113 -3.57 -2.77 8.44
C THR A 113 -4.18 -3.84 7.53
N LYS A 114 -5.32 -4.40 7.95
CA LYS A 114 -6.14 -5.33 7.15
C LYS A 114 -5.41 -6.59 6.68
N LEU A 115 -4.50 -7.12 7.51
CA LEU A 115 -3.82 -8.38 7.23
C LEU A 115 -4.81 -9.55 7.12
N ASP A 116 -5.86 -9.52 7.93
CA ASP A 116 -6.97 -10.49 7.98
C ASP A 116 -7.70 -10.65 6.65
N VAL A 117 -7.71 -9.64 5.78
CA VAL A 117 -8.33 -9.70 4.46
C VAL A 117 -7.63 -10.70 3.53
N LEU A 118 -6.34 -10.98 3.78
CA LEU A 118 -5.58 -11.96 3.00
C LEU A 118 -5.87 -13.41 3.43
N THR A 119 -6.53 -13.62 4.58
CA THR A 119 -6.93 -14.95 5.05
C THR A 119 -7.85 -15.63 4.04
N GLY A 120 -7.61 -16.93 3.82
CA GLY A 120 -8.36 -17.77 2.89
C GLY A 120 -7.76 -17.86 1.49
N LEU A 121 -6.78 -17.02 1.14
CA LEU A 121 -6.04 -17.12 -0.11
C LEU A 121 -4.99 -18.23 -0.02
N ASP A 122 -4.90 -19.11 -1.03
CA ASP A 122 -3.87 -20.15 -1.05
C ASP A 122 -2.47 -19.56 -1.32
N LYS A 123 -2.41 -18.48 -2.12
CA LYS A 123 -1.17 -17.75 -2.45
C LYS A 123 -1.42 -16.25 -2.35
N VAL A 124 -0.44 -15.53 -1.82
CA VAL A 124 -0.41 -14.07 -1.75
C VAL A 124 0.74 -13.56 -2.61
N LYS A 125 0.55 -12.45 -3.32
CA LYS A 125 1.62 -11.81 -4.10
C LYS A 125 1.99 -10.44 -3.54
N ILE A 126 3.29 -10.12 -3.63
CA ILE A 126 3.84 -8.79 -3.34
C ILE A 126 4.48 -8.27 -4.61
N GLY A 127 4.06 -7.10 -5.10
CA GLY A 127 4.75 -6.40 -6.18
C GLY A 127 6.08 -5.86 -5.65
N LYS A 128 7.18 -6.58 -5.88
CA LYS A 128 8.48 -6.29 -5.27
C LYS A 128 9.35 -5.32 -6.08
N ALA A 129 9.13 -5.23 -7.39
CA ALA A 129 9.91 -4.36 -8.27
C ALA A 129 9.12 -3.98 -9.52
N TYR A 130 9.55 -2.89 -10.14
CA TYR A 130 9.02 -2.43 -11.42
C TYR A 130 10.05 -2.59 -12.53
N LYS A 131 9.58 -3.01 -13.70
CA LYS A 131 10.31 -2.98 -14.97
C LYS A 131 9.61 -2.04 -15.94
N HIS A 132 10.38 -1.22 -16.64
CA HIS A 132 9.90 -0.47 -17.78
C HIS A 132 10.80 -0.79 -18.98
N LYS A 133 10.20 -1.31 -20.06
CA LYS A 133 10.93 -1.72 -21.27
C LYS A 133 12.11 -2.66 -20.96
N GLY A 134 11.85 -3.67 -20.13
CA GLY A 134 12.83 -4.69 -19.73
C GLY A 134 13.89 -4.23 -18.72
N LYS A 135 13.89 -2.97 -18.26
CA LYS A 135 14.85 -2.46 -17.28
C LYS A 135 14.20 -2.19 -15.94
N TYR A 136 14.86 -2.60 -14.86
CA TYR A 136 14.42 -2.25 -13.51
C TYR A 136 14.52 -0.74 -13.30
N ILE A 137 13.47 -0.17 -12.72
CA ILE A 137 13.43 1.23 -12.30
C ILE A 137 13.47 1.32 -10.78
N LYS A 138 14.15 2.34 -10.26
CA LYS A 138 14.43 2.49 -8.83
C LYS A 138 13.35 3.24 -8.06
N THR A 139 12.49 3.97 -8.75
CA THR A 139 11.49 4.83 -8.13
C THR A 139 10.22 4.84 -8.97
N MET A 140 9.15 5.31 -8.36
CA MET A 140 7.85 5.50 -8.96
C MET A 140 7.95 6.53 -10.11
N PRO A 141 7.53 6.21 -11.35
CA PRO A 141 7.61 7.17 -12.45
C PRO A 141 6.66 8.36 -12.27
N ALA A 142 7.14 9.56 -12.50
CA ALA A 142 6.29 10.76 -12.52
C ALA A 142 5.35 10.79 -13.74
N CYS A 143 5.74 10.17 -14.86
CA CYS A 143 4.93 10.14 -16.07
C CYS A 143 3.90 9.01 -16.03
N LEU A 144 2.62 9.37 -16.15
CA LEU A 144 1.52 8.40 -16.18
C LEU A 144 1.61 7.39 -17.33
N LYS A 145 2.13 7.82 -18.49
CA LYS A 145 2.34 6.92 -19.63
C LYS A 145 3.37 5.84 -19.29
N THR A 146 4.48 6.24 -18.68
CA THR A 146 5.48 5.30 -18.17
C THR A 146 4.87 4.37 -17.14
N MET A 147 4.07 4.90 -16.22
CA MET A 147 3.43 4.12 -15.16
C MET A 147 2.43 3.08 -15.67
N ALA A 148 1.67 3.40 -16.72
CA ALA A 148 0.74 2.49 -17.38
C ALA A 148 1.47 1.36 -18.15
N GLU A 149 2.73 1.57 -18.52
CA GLU A 149 3.58 0.60 -19.22
C GLU A 149 4.48 -0.19 -18.27
N ILE A 150 4.34 -0.04 -16.94
CA ILE A 150 5.15 -0.78 -15.97
C ILE A 150 4.73 -2.24 -15.95
N GLU A 151 5.73 -3.10 -16.02
CA GLU A 151 5.62 -4.51 -15.67
C GLU A 151 5.99 -4.68 -14.19
N VAL A 152 5.07 -5.24 -13.40
CA VAL A 152 5.33 -5.54 -12.00
C VAL A 152 5.96 -6.92 -11.87
N GLU A 153 7.11 -6.99 -11.21
CA GLU A 153 7.69 -8.24 -10.77
C GLU A 153 7.12 -8.63 -9.41
N TYR A 154 6.48 -9.79 -9.34
CA TYR A 154 5.86 -10.29 -8.13
C TYR A 154 6.74 -11.30 -7.40
N GLU A 155 6.70 -11.26 -6.07
CA GLU A 155 7.07 -12.36 -5.21
C GLU A 155 5.80 -13.11 -4.78
N ILE A 156 5.82 -14.44 -4.83
CA ILE A 156 4.69 -15.29 -4.49
C ILE A 156 4.99 -15.96 -3.15
N MET A 157 4.06 -15.86 -2.22
CA MET A 157 4.16 -16.45 -0.89
C MET A 157 2.96 -17.37 -0.65
N ASP A 158 3.15 -18.36 0.24
CA ASP A 158 2.04 -19.18 0.74
C ASP A 158 1.10 -18.32 1.58
N GLY A 159 -0.21 -18.48 1.39
CA GLY A 159 -1.21 -17.85 2.23
C GLY A 159 -1.50 -18.65 3.50
N TRP A 160 -2.58 -18.28 4.18
CA TRP A 160 -3.06 -18.88 5.43
C TRP A 160 -4.58 -18.92 5.44
N LYS A 161 -5.17 -19.82 6.22
CA LYS A 161 -6.63 -20.04 6.29
C LYS A 161 -7.21 -19.80 7.68
N GLU A 162 -6.34 -19.73 8.68
CA GLU A 162 -6.67 -19.49 10.06
C GLU A 162 -7.20 -18.07 10.26
N ASP A 163 -8.26 -17.92 11.06
CA ASP A 163 -8.78 -16.62 11.45
C ASP A 163 -7.80 -15.92 12.40
N ILE A 164 -7.39 -14.70 12.03
CA ILE A 164 -6.45 -13.88 12.80
C ILE A 164 -7.11 -12.64 13.42
N SER A 165 -8.43 -12.49 13.30
CA SER A 165 -9.18 -11.30 13.75
C SER A 165 -9.09 -11.04 15.26
N ASN A 166 -8.78 -12.08 16.05
CA ASN A 166 -8.65 -12.01 17.51
C ASN A 166 -7.20 -12.11 18.01
N VAL A 167 -6.22 -12.21 17.12
CA VAL A 167 -4.80 -12.30 17.47
C VAL A 167 -4.33 -10.98 18.10
N LYS A 168 -3.57 -11.08 19.21
CA LYS A 168 -3.08 -9.90 19.93
C LYS A 168 -1.56 -9.78 19.92
N ASN A 169 -0.86 -10.89 19.71
CA ASN A 169 0.59 -10.93 19.68
C ASN A 169 1.09 -11.45 18.32
N PHE A 170 2.26 -10.98 17.88
CA PHE A 170 2.81 -11.33 16.57
C PHE A 170 3.11 -12.84 16.43
N ASP A 171 3.57 -13.46 17.51
CA ASP A 171 3.92 -14.88 17.59
C ASP A 171 2.69 -15.81 17.57
N GLU A 172 1.50 -15.30 17.87
CA GLU A 172 0.22 -16.01 17.75
C GLU A 172 -0.29 -16.07 16.30
N LEU A 173 0.24 -15.26 15.38
CA LEU A 173 -0.14 -15.31 13.98
C LEU A 173 0.27 -16.66 13.34
N PRO A 174 -0.47 -17.17 12.34
CA PRO A 174 -0.02 -18.28 11.53
C PRO A 174 1.35 -18.00 10.92
N VAL A 175 2.18 -19.03 10.80
CA VAL A 175 3.57 -18.90 10.32
C VAL A 175 3.66 -18.19 8.97
N ASN A 176 2.71 -18.44 8.06
CA ASN A 176 2.69 -17.77 6.76
C ASN A 176 2.28 -16.30 6.84
N ALA A 177 1.39 -15.92 7.78
CA ALA A 177 1.06 -14.53 8.05
C ALA A 177 2.27 -13.78 8.65
N GLN A 178 2.98 -14.40 9.60
CA GLN A 178 4.23 -13.84 10.14
C GLN A 178 5.27 -13.63 9.04
N ARG A 179 5.48 -14.63 8.18
CA ARG A 179 6.40 -14.55 7.03
C ARG A 179 6.02 -13.41 6.10
N TYR A 180 4.74 -13.22 5.81
CA TYR A 180 4.27 -12.12 4.97
C TYR A 180 4.67 -10.77 5.58
N VAL A 181 4.35 -10.52 6.85
CA VAL A 181 4.70 -9.27 7.55
C VAL A 181 6.21 -9.03 7.56
N LEU A 182 7.00 -10.03 7.93
CA LEU A 182 8.47 -9.93 7.97
C LEU A 182 9.05 -9.67 6.58
N ARG A 183 8.49 -10.27 5.54
CA ARG A 183 8.94 -10.06 4.17
C ARG A 183 8.63 -8.66 3.66
N VAL A 184 7.45 -8.13 3.97
CA VAL A 184 7.11 -6.72 3.66
C VAL A 184 8.06 -5.77 4.38
N GLN A 185 8.33 -6.01 5.67
CA GLN A 185 9.29 -5.22 6.45
C GLN A 185 10.69 -5.25 5.82
N GLU A 186 11.18 -6.42 5.43
CA GLU A 186 12.49 -6.60 4.79
C GLU A 186 12.58 -5.85 3.46
N LEU A 187 11.57 -6.00 2.59
CA LEU A 187 11.52 -5.35 1.28
C LEU A 187 11.41 -3.82 1.39
N LEU A 188 10.71 -3.32 2.41
CA LEU A 188 10.55 -1.89 2.63
C LEU A 188 11.77 -1.25 3.31
N GLY A 189 12.46 -1.99 4.18
CA GLY A 189 13.58 -1.47 4.99
C GLY A 189 13.15 -0.56 6.14
N VAL A 190 11.85 -0.58 6.51
CA VAL A 190 11.29 0.21 7.62
C VAL A 190 10.56 -0.74 8.58
N PRO A 191 10.75 -0.62 9.92
CA PRO A 191 10.09 -1.50 10.88
C PRO A 191 8.56 -1.44 10.78
N ILE A 192 7.90 -2.60 10.79
CA ILE A 192 6.45 -2.72 10.99
C ILE A 192 6.23 -2.93 12.48
N ARG A 193 5.45 -2.05 13.11
CA ARG A 193 5.17 -2.07 14.55
C ARG A 193 3.74 -2.45 14.91
N TRP A 194 2.84 -2.36 13.93
CA TRP A 194 1.42 -2.67 14.05
C TRP A 194 0.97 -3.38 12.79
#